data_AF-A0A4R4QIJ8-F1
#
_entry.id   AF-A0A4R4QIJ8-F1
#
_cell.length_a   1.000
_cell.length_b   1.000
_cell.length_c   1.000
_cell.angle_alpha   90.00
_cell.angle_beta   90.00
_cell.angle_gamma   90.00
#
_symmetry.space_group_name_H-M   'P 1'
#
loop_
_entity.id
_entity.type
_entity.pdbx_description
1 polymer ?
#
loop_
_entity_poly.entity_id
_entity_poly.type
_entity_poly.pdbx_seq_one_letter_code
_entity_poly.pdbx_strand_id
1 'polypeptide(L)'
;MKRLGRVRTVAVAVGAAVAAVSQAAPVRELKHCADVCWIAHEVTHPAYRYEAEVDNQYPINGSWIRVGGKGAHADYYQQGDDQLRQIYSPTDSSNSQELTSKVIRFRVCGPNALGGDACGSWWLPK
;
A
#
# COMPACT_ATOMS: atom_id res chain seq x y z
N MET A 1 39.67 -48.72 -48.50
CA MET A 1 40.05 -49.69 -47.46
C MET A 1 39.67 -49.12 -46.08
N LYS A 2 38.95 -49.92 -45.28
CA LYS A 2 38.79 -49.94 -43.79
C LYS A 2 39.96 -49.22 -43.03
N ARG A 3 39.81 -48.41 -41.95
CA ARG A 3 39.16 -48.63 -40.64
C ARG A 3 39.26 -47.37 -39.70
N LEU A 4 38.22 -47.18 -38.87
CA LEU A 4 38.16 -46.86 -37.42
C LEU A 4 38.62 -45.52 -36.78
N GLY A 5 37.72 -45.00 -35.93
CA GLY A 5 38.00 -44.26 -34.69
C GLY A 5 37.43 -42.84 -34.73
N ARG A 6 36.64 -42.32 -33.80
CA ARG A 6 36.42 -42.67 -32.39
C ARG A 6 35.13 -41.94 -31.96
N VAL A 7 34.21 -42.64 -31.30
CA VAL A 7 33.03 -42.04 -30.65
C VAL A 7 33.51 -41.08 -29.55
N ARG A 8 33.05 -39.83 -29.57
CA ARG A 8 33.09 -38.93 -28.42
C ARG A 8 31.69 -38.38 -28.19
N THR A 9 31.03 -38.98 -27.23
CA THR A 9 29.85 -38.53 -26.51
C THR A 9 30.06 -37.08 -26.07
N VAL A 10 29.21 -36.15 -26.50
CA VAL A 10 29.12 -34.81 -25.91
C VAL A 10 27.86 -34.81 -25.06
N ALA A 11 28.06 -34.68 -23.76
CA ALA A 11 27.02 -34.68 -22.75
C ALA A 11 26.02 -33.54 -23.00
N VAL A 12 24.73 -33.86 -23.00
CA VAL A 12 23.66 -32.87 -22.93
C VAL A 12 23.69 -32.29 -21.53
N ALA A 13 24.18 -31.05 -21.40
CA ALA A 13 24.04 -30.28 -20.17
C ALA A 13 22.56 -29.92 -20.02
N VAL A 14 21.86 -30.67 -19.17
CA VAL A 14 20.54 -30.30 -18.64
C VAL A 14 20.76 -29.12 -17.69
N GLY A 15 20.80 -27.92 -18.26
CA GLY A 15 20.74 -26.69 -17.49
C GLY A 15 19.36 -26.58 -16.87
N ALA A 16 19.27 -26.90 -15.58
CA ALA A 16 18.08 -26.66 -14.78
C ALA A 16 17.72 -25.18 -14.88
N ALA A 17 16.66 -24.85 -15.62
CA ALA A 17 15.98 -23.60 -15.48
C ALA A 17 15.40 -23.57 -14.06
N VAL A 18 16.10 -22.90 -13.14
CA VAL A 18 15.54 -22.54 -11.85
C VAL A 18 14.40 -21.57 -12.18
N ALA A 19 13.19 -22.12 -12.27
CA ALA A 19 11.99 -21.32 -12.29
C ALA A 19 12.00 -20.49 -11.01
N ALA A 20 12.39 -19.22 -11.13
CA ALA A 20 12.15 -18.24 -10.09
C ALA A 20 10.63 -18.22 -9.92
N VAL A 21 10.17 -18.88 -8.86
CA VAL A 21 8.78 -18.82 -8.45
C VAL A 21 8.59 -17.37 -8.01
N SER A 22 8.11 -16.52 -8.94
CA SER A 22 7.64 -15.18 -8.60
C SER A 22 6.50 -15.39 -7.61
N GLN A 23 6.83 -15.34 -6.31
CA GLN A 23 5.83 -15.26 -5.26
C GLN A 23 5.08 -13.97 -5.53
N ALA A 24 3.88 -14.11 -6.10
CA ALA A 24 2.95 -13.01 -6.18
C ALA A 24 2.83 -12.45 -4.77
N ALA A 25 3.17 -11.18 -4.59
CA ALA A 25 3.01 -10.52 -3.30
C ALA A 25 1.56 -10.76 -2.84
N PRO A 26 1.34 -11.07 -1.56
CA PRO A 26 -0.01 -11.30 -1.06
C PRO A 26 -0.87 -10.10 -1.44
N VAL A 27 -1.97 -10.36 -2.14
CA VAL A 27 -2.95 -9.33 -2.52
C VAL A 27 -3.49 -8.79 -1.20
N ARG A 28 -3.02 -7.61 -0.79
CA ARG A 28 -3.54 -6.93 0.39
C ARG A 28 -5.04 -6.70 0.16
N GLU A 29 -5.86 -7.28 1.01
CA GLU A 29 -7.31 -7.19 0.94
C GLU A 29 -7.75 -5.71 0.97
N LEU A 30 -8.52 -5.31 -0.04
CA LEU A 30 -9.14 -3.99 -0.12
C LEU A 30 -10.45 -4.02 0.66
N LYS A 31 -10.55 -3.18 1.69
CA LYS A 31 -11.77 -3.06 2.50
C LYS A 31 -12.65 -1.94 1.95
N HIS A 32 -13.96 -2.09 2.02
CA HIS A 32 -14.91 -1.09 1.55
C HIS A 32 -15.60 -0.41 2.74
N CYS A 33 -15.95 0.87 2.59
CA CYS A 33 -16.66 1.64 3.62
C CYS A 33 -17.68 2.60 3.00
N ALA A 34 -18.39 3.37 3.83
CA ALA A 34 -19.31 4.42 3.36
C ALA A 34 -18.54 5.62 2.79
N ASP A 35 -19.26 6.59 2.22
CA ASP A 35 -18.68 7.83 1.67
C ASP A 35 -17.92 8.64 2.75
N VAL A 36 -18.40 8.56 4.01
CA VAL A 36 -17.62 8.96 5.18
C VAL A 36 -17.00 7.71 5.78
N CYS A 37 -15.69 7.59 5.65
CA CYS A 37 -14.93 6.41 6.01
C CYS A 37 -13.90 6.73 7.07
N TRP A 38 -14.12 6.21 8.28
CA TRP A 38 -13.19 6.30 9.39
C TRP A 38 -12.50 4.95 9.60
N ILE A 39 -11.18 4.98 9.75
CA ILE A 39 -10.33 3.79 9.96
C ILE A 39 -9.32 4.06 11.06
N ALA A 40 -8.92 2.99 11.75
CA ALA A 40 -7.81 3.01 12.69
C ALA A 40 -6.80 1.91 12.39
N HIS A 41 -5.53 2.18 12.71
CA HIS A 41 -4.45 1.20 12.71
C HIS A 41 -3.73 1.25 14.05
N GLU A 42 -3.60 0.08 14.68
CA GLU A 42 -2.91 -0.07 15.95
C GLU A 42 -1.56 -0.75 15.72
N VAL A 43 -0.51 -0.15 16.27
CA VAL A 43 0.81 -0.76 16.40
C VAL A 43 0.90 -1.32 17.81
N THR A 44 1.18 -2.61 17.94
CA THR A 44 1.09 -3.30 19.23
C THR A 44 2.27 -3.03 20.16
N HIS A 45 3.45 -2.69 19.63
CA HIS A 45 4.67 -2.47 20.42
C HIS A 45 5.57 -1.41 19.77
N PRO A 46 5.72 -0.23 20.37
CA PRO A 46 4.90 0.34 21.45
C PRO A 46 3.44 0.54 21.00
N ALA A 47 2.52 0.66 21.96
CA ALA A 47 1.10 0.85 21.67
C ALA A 47 0.84 2.25 21.08
N TYR A 48 0.69 2.32 19.76
CA TYR A 48 0.23 3.52 19.06
C TYR A 48 -1.06 3.22 18.32
N ARG A 49 -1.93 4.22 18.23
CA ARG A 49 -3.14 4.19 17.41
C ARG A 49 -3.15 5.38 16.47
N TYR A 50 -3.27 5.08 15.20
CA TYR A 50 -3.37 6.07 14.13
C TYR A 50 -4.75 5.99 13.51
N GLU A 51 -5.31 7.14 13.17
CA GLU A 51 -6.65 7.22 12.62
C GLU A 51 -6.63 8.03 11.34
N ALA A 52 -7.47 7.64 10.39
CA ALA A 52 -7.75 8.47 9.24
C ALA A 52 -9.25 8.46 8.96
N GLU A 53 -9.75 9.61 8.54
CA GLU A 53 -11.13 9.81 8.14
C GLU A 53 -11.13 10.47 6.77
N VAL A 54 -11.86 9.88 5.84
CA VAL A 54 -12.14 10.44 4.52
C VAL A 54 -13.61 10.76 4.47
N ASP A 55 -13.94 11.96 4.05
CA ASP A 55 -15.32 12.36 3.76
C ASP A 55 -15.43 12.70 2.27
N ASN A 56 -15.98 11.76 1.51
CA ASN A 56 -16.35 11.93 0.11
C ASN A 56 -17.74 12.58 -0.07
N GLN A 57 -18.44 12.98 0.98
CA GLN A 57 -19.71 13.72 0.86
C GLN A 57 -19.48 15.23 0.76
N TYR A 58 -18.34 15.75 1.23
CA TYR A 58 -18.10 17.18 1.32
C TYR A 58 -16.84 17.66 0.57
N PRO A 59 -16.95 18.52 -0.47
CA PRO A 59 -18.16 18.92 -1.23
C PRO A 59 -18.52 17.95 -2.37
N ILE A 60 -19.58 18.25 -3.16
CA ILE A 60 -20.12 17.37 -4.23
C ILE A 60 -19.06 16.73 -5.13
N ASN A 61 -18.01 17.46 -5.53
CA ASN A 61 -16.95 16.95 -6.40
C ASN A 61 -15.64 16.63 -5.64
N GLY A 62 -15.56 16.98 -4.36
CA GLY A 62 -14.34 16.94 -3.57
C GLY A 62 -14.44 16.04 -2.35
N SER A 63 -13.39 16.07 -1.55
CA SER A 63 -13.36 15.35 -0.27
C SER A 63 -12.46 16.09 0.70
N TRP A 64 -12.52 15.73 1.97
CA TRP A 64 -11.48 16.10 2.93
C TRP A 64 -10.97 14.88 3.68
N ILE A 65 -9.77 15.00 4.23
CA ILE A 65 -9.11 13.95 5.01
C ILE A 65 -8.71 14.51 6.36
N ARG A 66 -9.04 13.80 7.44
CA ARG A 66 -8.44 14.02 8.77
C ARG A 66 -7.52 12.86 9.10
N VAL A 67 -6.41 13.17 9.73
CA VAL A 67 -5.46 12.19 10.27
C VAL A 67 -5.27 12.46 11.75
N GLY A 68 -5.33 11.40 12.55
CA GLY A 68 -5.12 11.43 13.99
C GLY A 68 -3.93 10.57 14.41
N GLY A 69 -3.21 11.02 15.42
CA GLY A 69 -2.01 10.41 15.97
C GLY A 69 -0.74 11.16 15.57
N LYS A 70 0.15 11.39 16.55
CA LYS A 70 1.41 12.11 16.33
C LYS A 70 2.32 11.37 15.35
N GLY A 71 2.70 12.06 14.28
CA GLY A 71 3.55 11.52 13.22
C GLY A 71 2.80 10.59 12.26
N ALA A 72 1.49 10.39 12.44
CA ALA A 72 0.69 9.62 11.52
C ALA A 72 0.57 10.34 10.17
N HIS A 73 0.26 9.57 9.14
CA HIS A 73 -0.14 10.11 7.84
C HIS A 73 -1.19 9.23 7.20
N ALA A 74 -2.03 9.83 6.35
CA ALA A 74 -2.87 9.09 5.43
C ALA A 74 -2.25 9.09 4.04
N ASP A 75 -2.10 7.89 3.51
CA ASP A 75 -1.75 7.62 2.12
C ASP A 75 -3.04 7.50 1.33
N TYR A 76 -3.19 8.20 0.21
CA TYR A 76 -4.43 8.19 -0.58
C TYR A 76 -4.23 8.39 -2.08
N TYR A 77 -5.25 7.99 -2.84
CA TYR A 77 -5.41 8.22 -4.28
C TYR A 77 -6.73 8.93 -4.53
N GLN A 78 -6.75 9.83 -5.51
CA GLN A 78 -7.94 10.56 -5.91
C GLN A 78 -8.47 10.07 -7.26
N GLN A 79 -9.77 10.27 -7.48
CA GLN A 79 -10.40 9.98 -8.75
C GLN A 79 -9.74 10.79 -9.88
N GLY A 80 -9.34 10.12 -10.96
CA GLY A 80 -8.67 10.76 -12.08
C GLY A 80 -7.16 11.01 -11.87
N ASP A 81 -6.60 10.55 -10.75
CA ASP A 81 -5.17 10.65 -10.43
C ASP A 81 -4.60 9.25 -10.11
N ASP A 82 -3.44 8.93 -10.67
CA ASP A 82 -2.70 7.68 -10.42
C ASP A 82 -1.53 7.87 -9.44
N GLN A 83 -1.36 9.07 -8.92
CA GLN A 83 -0.28 9.39 -7.96
C GLN A 83 -0.70 9.10 -6.52
N LEU A 84 0.24 8.49 -5.78
CA LEU A 84 0.11 8.35 -4.34
C LEU A 84 0.33 9.71 -3.68
N ARG A 85 -0.65 10.14 -2.89
CA ARG A 85 -0.58 11.37 -2.09
C ARG A 85 -0.53 11.04 -0.61
N GLN A 86 0.04 11.97 0.15
CA GLN A 86 0.16 11.84 1.60
C GLN A 86 -0.32 13.11 2.29
N ILE A 87 -0.97 12.94 3.42
CA ILE A 87 -1.21 14.02 4.38
C ILE A 87 -0.71 13.60 5.74
N TYR A 88 0.16 14.42 6.32
CA TYR A 88 0.79 14.18 7.61
C TYR A 88 0.05 14.89 8.74
N SER A 89 0.01 14.24 9.90
CA SER A 89 -0.33 14.84 11.17
C SER A 89 0.95 15.05 11.98
N PRO A 90 1.64 16.20 11.84
CA PRO A 90 2.83 16.49 12.65
C PRO A 90 2.50 16.62 14.15
N THR A 91 1.25 16.91 14.48
CA THR A 91 0.68 16.95 15.84
C THR A 91 -0.29 15.77 16.04
N ASP A 92 -1.07 15.77 17.11
CA ASP A 92 -2.02 14.70 17.40
C ASP A 92 -3.22 14.63 16.44
N SER A 93 -3.49 15.68 15.67
CA SER A 93 -4.50 15.66 14.62
C SER A 93 -4.21 16.73 13.56
N SER A 94 -4.48 16.42 12.29
CA SER A 94 -4.40 17.36 11.18
C SER A 94 -5.48 17.10 10.14
N ASN A 95 -5.92 18.15 9.47
CA ASN A 95 -6.91 18.08 8.39
C ASN A 95 -6.26 18.52 7.08
N SER A 96 -6.72 17.96 5.97
CA SER A 96 -6.37 18.44 4.66
C SER A 96 -7.01 19.80 4.40
N GLN A 97 -6.46 20.53 3.45
CA GLN A 97 -7.29 21.47 2.70
C GLN A 97 -8.33 20.67 1.91
N GLU A 98 -9.39 21.35 1.46
CA GLU A 98 -10.37 20.73 0.59
C GLU A 98 -9.69 20.13 -0.65
N LEU A 99 -9.97 18.85 -0.91
CA LEU A 99 -9.47 18.15 -2.09
C LEU A 99 -10.50 18.29 -3.22
N THR A 100 -10.02 18.61 -4.42
CA THR A 100 -10.87 18.88 -5.59
C THR A 100 -11.47 17.64 -6.25
N SER A 101 -11.14 16.44 -5.77
CA SER A 101 -11.59 15.17 -6.32
C SER A 101 -11.76 14.13 -5.20
N LYS A 102 -12.70 13.20 -5.38
CA LYS A 102 -12.99 12.15 -4.40
C LYS A 102 -11.76 11.28 -4.14
N VAL A 103 -11.57 10.87 -2.90
CA VAL A 103 -10.61 9.82 -2.56
C VAL A 103 -11.22 8.49 -2.97
N ILE A 104 -10.47 7.68 -3.72
CA ILE A 104 -10.93 6.36 -4.18
C ILE A 104 -10.25 5.22 -3.43
N ARG A 105 -9.13 5.51 -2.77
CA ARG A 105 -8.37 4.55 -1.99
C ARG A 105 -7.54 5.27 -0.95
N PHE A 106 -7.56 4.83 0.30
CA PHE A 106 -6.70 5.37 1.35
C PHE A 106 -6.30 4.34 2.41
N ARG A 107 -5.26 4.65 3.19
CA ARG A 107 -4.87 3.92 4.40
C ARG A 107 -4.25 4.89 5.39
N VAL A 108 -4.21 4.50 6.65
CA VAL A 108 -3.46 5.23 7.68
C VAL A 108 -2.16 4.50 8.01
N CYS A 109 -1.10 5.28 8.19
CA CYS A 109 0.23 4.84 8.54
C CYS A 109 0.80 5.70 9.66
N GLY A 110 1.81 5.21 10.37
CA GLY A 110 2.57 6.02 11.32
C GLY A 110 3.76 5.28 11.93
N PRO A 111 4.54 5.96 12.79
CA PRO A 111 5.84 5.49 13.25
C PRO A 111 5.78 4.19 14.07
N ASN A 112 6.48 3.16 13.66
CA ASN A 112 6.47 1.86 14.34
C ASN A 112 7.50 1.71 15.48
N ALA A 113 8.20 2.78 15.86
CA ALA A 113 9.34 2.80 16.79
C ALA A 113 10.56 1.92 16.43
N LEU A 114 10.56 1.29 15.25
CA LEU A 114 11.66 0.50 14.69
C LEU A 114 12.39 1.23 13.56
N GLY A 115 12.17 2.54 13.42
CA GLY A 115 12.79 3.37 12.39
C GLY A 115 12.05 3.38 11.04
N GLY A 116 10.76 3.03 11.02
CA GLY A 116 9.92 3.17 9.83
C GLY A 116 8.44 3.32 10.18
N ASP A 117 7.58 3.14 9.17
CA ASP A 117 6.13 3.24 9.33
C ASP A 117 5.46 1.86 9.32
N ALA A 118 4.42 1.75 10.15
CA ALA A 118 3.44 0.67 10.08
C ALA A 118 2.17 1.21 9.46
N CYS A 119 1.69 0.52 8.42
CA CYS A 119 0.51 0.91 7.66
C CYS A 119 -0.60 -0.12 7.79
N GLY A 120 -1.82 0.38 8.01
CA GLY A 120 -3.03 -0.42 7.94
C GLY A 120 -3.33 -0.99 6.54
N SER A 121 -4.44 -1.70 6.45
CA SER A 121 -5.00 -2.14 5.16
C SER A 121 -5.43 -0.94 4.32
N TRP A 122 -5.50 -1.13 3.01
CA TRP A 122 -6.11 -0.17 2.10
C TRP A 122 -7.64 -0.25 2.19
N TRP A 123 -8.28 0.91 2.16
CA TRP A 123 -9.73 1.09 2.19
C TRP A 123 -10.21 1.84 0.95
N LEU A 124 -11.39 1.48 0.49
CA LEU A 124 -12.11 2.03 -0.66
C LEU A 124 -13.39 2.70 -0.13
N PRO A 125 -13.35 4.01 0.14
CA PRO A 125 -14.55 4.78 0.42
C PRO A 125 -15.43 4.82 -0.84
N LYS A 126 -16.74 4.87 -0.65
CA LYS A 126 -17.70 4.95 -1.74
C LYS A 126 -17.70 6.33 -2.43
#